data_AF-A0A1G6HL27-F1
#
_entry.id   AF-A0A1G6HL27-F1
#
_cell.length_a   1.000
_cell.length_b   1.000
_cell.length_c   1.000
_cell.angle_alpha   90.00
_cell.angle_beta   90.00
_cell.angle_gamma   90.00
#
_symmetry.space_group_name_H-M   'P 1'
#
loop_
_entity.id
_entity.type
_entity.pdbx_description
1 polymer ?
#
loop_
_entity_poly.entity_id
_entity_poly.type
_entity_poly.pdbx_seq_one_letter_code
_entity_poly.pdbx_strand_id
1 'polypeptide(L)'
;MSETTTNDQTTSDEAASQEATGSPLQAAEQELRAAQAVLDGAIATGSSADVLAAQDALDRAQGKVDALRAGAIEADAEAYATTVTDDLEQAAAADDRPMLYATSADWLTGYLLPMWRRGPEARWCTKWWLHAEAYTRIEALWRTWEALRYEGPLGIATWLLTYADPLMHQLTAPTGPFRKCHPITGEHDQLPPWTVEPPPEGIFT
;
A
#
# COMPACT_ATOMS: atom_id res chain seq x y z
N MET A 1 0.23 60.93 6.46
CA MET A 1 0.94 59.73 5.97
C MET A 1 0.00 58.56 6.23
N SER A 2 -1.12 58.48 5.51
CA SER A 2 -1.25 58.00 4.12
C SER A 2 -0.95 56.51 4.02
N GLU A 3 -2.06 55.75 4.06
CA GLU A 3 -2.41 54.55 3.30
C GLU A 3 -1.35 53.47 3.06
N THR A 4 -1.70 52.21 3.38
CA THR A 4 -1.94 51.19 2.34
C THR A 4 -2.80 50.06 2.92
N THR A 5 -4.02 49.99 2.37
CA THR A 5 -5.02 48.92 2.41
C THR A 5 -4.54 47.70 1.62
N THR A 6 -4.89 46.47 2.04
CA THR A 6 -5.22 45.31 1.17
C THR A 6 -5.84 44.24 2.11
N ASN A 7 -7.17 44.21 2.29
CA ASN A 7 -8.19 43.56 1.47
C ASN A 7 -8.13 42.02 1.56
N ASP A 8 -8.77 41.44 2.59
CA ASP A 8 -8.94 40.00 2.80
C ASP A 8 -10.44 39.65 2.88
N GLN A 9 -11.16 39.98 1.79
CA GLN A 9 -12.62 39.91 1.75
C GLN A 9 -13.10 39.40 0.39
N THR A 10 -12.49 38.30 -0.07
CA THR A 10 -12.89 37.63 -1.32
C THR A 10 -13.06 36.11 -1.17
N THR A 11 -12.86 35.54 0.03
CA THR A 11 -13.03 34.09 0.25
C THR A 11 -14.42 33.69 0.79
N SER A 12 -15.30 34.65 1.08
CA SER A 12 -16.60 34.37 1.71
C SER A 12 -17.81 34.33 0.75
N ASP A 13 -17.69 34.78 -0.50
CA ASP A 13 -18.85 34.91 -1.41
C ASP A 13 -18.95 33.83 -2.51
N GLU A 14 -17.90 33.03 -2.75
CA GLU A 14 -17.98 31.92 -3.74
C GLU A 14 -18.45 30.58 -3.15
N ALA A 15 -18.50 30.44 -1.82
CA ALA A 15 -18.99 29.23 -1.15
C ALA A 15 -20.52 29.19 -0.98
N ALA A 16 -21.23 30.28 -1.28
CA ALA A 16 -22.65 30.45 -0.95
C ALA A 16 -23.61 30.30 -2.14
N SER A 17 -23.19 29.69 -3.26
CA SER A 17 -24.04 29.52 -4.46
C SER A 17 -24.41 28.06 -4.78
N GLN A 18 -24.17 27.10 -3.88
CA GLN A 18 -24.50 25.69 -4.10
C GLN A 18 -25.39 25.09 -3.00
N GLU A 19 -26.43 25.81 -2.57
CA GLU A 19 -27.52 25.22 -1.79
C GLU A 19 -28.85 25.52 -2.51
N ALA A 20 -29.44 24.49 -3.13
CA ALA A 20 -30.90 24.26 -3.24
C ALA A 20 -31.34 23.29 -4.35
N THR A 21 -30.55 22.26 -4.68
CA THR A 21 -31.08 21.06 -5.37
C THR A 21 -30.47 19.83 -4.71
N GLY A 22 -31.26 19.07 -3.96
CA GLY A 22 -30.81 17.82 -3.33
C GLY A 22 -30.22 16.84 -4.34
N SER A 23 -29.38 15.91 -3.88
CA SER A 23 -28.72 14.95 -4.78
C SER A 23 -29.76 14.17 -5.59
N PRO A 24 -29.41 13.70 -6.80
CA PRO A 24 -30.33 12.88 -7.61
C PRO A 24 -30.91 11.68 -6.85
N LEU A 25 -30.13 11.07 -5.94
CA LEU A 25 -30.58 10.00 -5.05
C LEU A 25 -31.62 10.49 -4.03
N GLN A 26 -31.40 11.64 -3.39
CA GLN A 26 -32.37 12.22 -2.46
C GLN A 26 -33.71 12.54 -3.13
N ALA A 27 -33.68 13.04 -4.37
CA ALA A 27 -34.88 13.28 -5.16
C ALA A 27 -35.62 11.97 -5.48
N ALA A 28 -34.90 10.92 -5.90
CA ALA A 28 -35.49 9.60 -6.15
C ALA A 28 -36.07 8.94 -4.88
N GLU A 29 -35.42 9.11 -3.74
CA GLU A 29 -35.92 8.62 -2.44
C GLU A 29 -37.18 9.37 -1.97
N GLN A 30 -37.32 10.65 -2.32
CA GLN A 30 -38.56 11.39 -2.10
C GLN A 30 -39.69 10.90 -3.00
N GLU A 31 -39.41 10.64 -4.28
CA GLU A 31 -40.39 10.05 -5.21
C GLU A 31 -40.86 8.67 -4.76
N LEU A 32 -39.94 7.80 -4.30
CA LEU A 32 -40.28 6.48 -3.75
C LEU A 32 -41.19 6.58 -2.52
N ARG A 33 -40.88 7.49 -1.60
CA ARG A 33 -41.72 7.76 -0.42
C ARG A 33 -43.12 8.25 -0.81
N ALA A 34 -43.20 9.13 -1.80
CA ALA A 34 -44.49 9.60 -2.31
C ALA A 34 -45.30 8.47 -2.97
N ALA A 35 -44.66 7.62 -3.78
CA ALA A 35 -45.29 6.47 -4.41
C ALA A 35 -45.81 5.44 -3.38
N GLN A 36 -45.06 5.19 -2.31
CA GLN A 36 -45.50 4.34 -1.21
C GLN A 36 -46.75 4.90 -0.53
N ALA A 37 -46.77 6.20 -0.24
CA ALA A 37 -47.94 6.84 0.38
C ALA A 37 -49.20 6.75 -0.51
N VAL A 38 -49.04 6.82 -1.83
CA VAL A 38 -50.13 6.63 -2.80
C VAL A 38 -50.64 5.19 -2.78
N LEU A 39 -49.74 4.20 -2.75
CA LEU A 39 -50.10 2.78 -2.65
C LEU A 39 -50.84 2.48 -1.35
N ASP A 40 -50.36 2.98 -0.21
CA ASP A 40 -51.00 2.80 1.10
C ASP A 40 -52.43 3.37 1.09
N GLY A 41 -52.62 4.54 0.48
CA GLY A 41 -53.94 5.15 0.27
C GLY A 41 -54.86 4.31 -0.62
N ALA A 42 -54.34 3.79 -1.75
CA ALA A 42 -55.09 2.95 -2.68
C ALA A 42 -55.52 1.62 -2.04
N ILE A 43 -54.67 1.02 -1.20
CA ILE A 43 -55.01 -0.20 -0.44
C ILE A 43 -56.14 0.07 0.57
N ALA A 44 -56.16 1.25 1.18
CA ALA A 44 -57.14 1.58 2.21
C ALA A 44 -58.55 1.85 1.64
N THR A 45 -58.66 2.51 0.48
CA THR A 45 -59.95 3.02 -0.02
C THR A 45 -60.18 2.89 -1.53
N GLY A 46 -59.18 2.43 -2.29
CA GLY A 46 -59.20 2.40 -3.75
C GLY A 46 -59.79 1.13 -4.36
N SER A 47 -59.95 1.15 -5.69
CA SER A 47 -60.31 -0.03 -6.47
C SER A 47 -59.09 -0.92 -6.72
N SER A 48 -59.31 -2.16 -7.15
CA SER A 48 -58.22 -3.05 -7.58
C SER A 48 -57.39 -2.46 -8.73
N ALA A 49 -57.98 -1.62 -9.59
CA ALA A 49 -57.25 -0.94 -10.66
C ALA A 49 -56.34 0.17 -10.11
N ASP A 50 -56.78 0.88 -9.06
CA ASP A 50 -55.98 1.93 -8.41
C ASP A 50 -54.78 1.34 -7.66
N VAL A 51 -54.97 0.20 -7.00
CA VAL A 51 -53.88 -0.53 -6.32
C VAL A 51 -52.81 -0.99 -7.32
N LEU A 52 -53.21 -1.56 -8.47
CA LEU A 52 -52.28 -1.97 -9.52
C LEU A 52 -51.49 -0.78 -10.08
N ALA A 53 -52.17 0.34 -10.38
CA ALA A 53 -51.51 1.55 -10.88
C ALA A 53 -50.54 2.16 -9.86
N ALA A 54 -50.88 2.12 -8.57
CA ALA A 54 -50.01 2.60 -7.49
C ALA A 54 -48.80 1.68 -7.26
N GLN A 55 -48.98 0.35 -7.36
CA GLN A 55 -47.89 -0.61 -7.27
C GLN A 55 -46.89 -0.42 -8.43
N ASP A 56 -47.39 -0.30 -9.67
CA ASP A 56 -46.55 -0.02 -10.84
C ASP A 56 -45.73 1.28 -10.68
N ALA A 57 -46.29 2.29 -10.01
CA ALA A 57 -45.59 3.54 -9.72
C ALA A 57 -44.49 3.36 -8.66
N LEU A 58 -44.76 2.56 -7.62
CA LEU A 58 -43.77 2.21 -6.61
C LEU A 58 -42.59 1.44 -7.20
N ASP A 59 -42.86 0.43 -8.04
CA ASP A 59 -41.83 -0.39 -8.67
C ASP A 59 -40.92 0.46 -9.57
N ARG A 60 -41.50 1.40 -10.32
CA ARG A 60 -40.71 2.36 -11.12
C ARG A 60 -39.84 3.28 -10.25
N ALA A 61 -40.37 3.78 -9.14
CA ALA A 61 -39.61 4.65 -8.23
C ALA A 61 -38.49 3.87 -7.52
N GLN A 62 -38.75 2.62 -7.13
CA GLN A 62 -37.77 1.73 -6.51
C GLN A 62 -36.63 1.41 -7.49
N GLY A 63 -36.95 1.06 -8.74
CA GLY A 63 -35.95 0.83 -9.79
C GLY A 63 -35.05 2.04 -10.05
N LYS A 64 -35.58 3.26 -9.93
CA LYS A 64 -34.79 4.51 -10.04
C LYS A 64 -33.80 4.67 -8.88
N VAL A 65 -34.23 4.39 -7.64
CA VAL A 65 -33.35 4.44 -6.45
C VAL A 65 -32.24 3.40 -6.55
N ASP A 66 -32.58 2.18 -6.95
CA ASP A 66 -31.60 1.08 -7.05
C ASP A 66 -30.55 1.36 -8.13
N ALA A 67 -30.96 1.90 -9.29
CA ALA A 67 -30.04 2.30 -10.35
C ALA A 67 -29.06 3.41 -9.89
N LEU A 68 -29.56 4.41 -9.16
CA LEU A 68 -28.71 5.50 -8.64
C LEU A 68 -27.73 5.02 -7.56
N ARG A 69 -28.14 4.08 -6.70
CA ARG A 69 -27.25 3.48 -5.70
C ARG A 69 -26.18 2.59 -6.34
N ALA A 70 -26.56 1.78 -7.34
CA ALA A 70 -25.61 0.97 -8.09
C ALA A 70 -24.56 1.84 -8.78
N GLY A 71 -24.98 2.92 -9.45
CA GLY A 71 -24.05 3.86 -10.10
C GLY A 71 -23.13 4.59 -9.11
N ALA A 72 -23.60 4.89 -7.89
CA ALA A 72 -22.76 5.47 -6.84
C ALA A 72 -21.71 4.47 -6.33
N ILE A 73 -22.08 3.20 -6.13
CA ILE A 73 -21.14 2.14 -5.76
C ILE A 73 -20.08 1.93 -6.84
N GLU A 74 -20.48 1.91 -8.12
CA GLU A 74 -19.55 1.79 -9.24
C GLU A 74 -18.58 2.97 -9.31
N ALA A 75 -19.08 4.21 -9.14
CA ALA A 75 -18.25 5.40 -9.11
C ALA A 75 -17.27 5.42 -7.93
N ASP A 76 -17.69 5.03 -6.73
CA ASP A 76 -16.83 4.92 -5.56
C ASP A 76 -15.76 3.83 -5.74
N ALA A 77 -16.13 2.70 -6.33
CA ALA A 77 -15.20 1.61 -6.65
C ALA A 77 -14.17 2.03 -7.70
N GLU A 78 -14.58 2.76 -8.74
CA GLU A 78 -13.71 3.30 -9.77
C GLU A 78 -12.77 4.38 -9.22
N ALA A 79 -13.27 5.26 -8.35
CA ALA A 79 -12.46 6.26 -7.66
C ALA A 79 -11.42 5.61 -6.74
N TYR A 80 -11.82 4.58 -5.97
CA TYR A 80 -10.91 3.82 -5.14
C TYR A 80 -9.86 3.09 -5.98
N ALA A 81 -10.27 2.42 -7.05
CA ALA A 81 -9.35 1.72 -7.95
C ALA A 81 -8.34 2.70 -8.60
N THR A 82 -8.80 3.89 -9.02
CA THR A 82 -7.94 4.94 -9.58
C THR A 82 -6.94 5.40 -8.53
N THR A 83 -7.39 5.70 -7.30
CA THR A 83 -6.50 6.15 -6.21
C THR A 83 -5.44 5.10 -5.88
N VAL A 84 -5.83 3.83 -5.77
CA VAL A 84 -4.90 2.73 -5.53
C VAL A 84 -3.91 2.57 -6.67
N THR A 85 -4.37 2.71 -7.92
CA THR A 85 -3.50 2.62 -9.10
C THR A 85 -2.49 3.77 -9.10
N ASP A 86 -2.93 5.00 -8.86
CA ASP A 86 -2.06 6.18 -8.74
C ASP A 86 -1.03 6.02 -7.60
N ASP A 87 -1.45 5.56 -6.42
CA ASP A 87 -0.54 5.33 -5.29
C ASP A 87 0.51 4.26 -5.61
N LEU A 88 0.12 3.18 -6.29
CA LEU A 88 1.02 2.11 -6.72
C LEU A 88 1.97 2.58 -7.84
N GLU A 89 1.48 3.37 -8.79
CA GLU A 89 2.30 3.97 -9.85
C GLU A 89 3.28 5.00 -9.30
N GLN A 90 2.85 5.83 -8.35
CA GLN A 90 3.71 6.79 -7.64
C GLN A 90 4.80 6.06 -6.83
N ALA A 91 4.43 4.97 -6.14
CA ALA A 91 5.40 4.13 -5.44
C ALA A 91 6.37 3.41 -6.39
N ALA A 92 5.92 3.04 -7.59
CA ALA A 92 6.76 2.40 -8.61
C ALA A 92 7.64 3.38 -9.39
N ALA A 93 7.18 4.61 -9.61
CA ALA A 93 7.90 5.67 -10.31
C ALA A 93 8.98 6.33 -9.45
N ALA A 94 8.89 6.21 -8.12
CA ALA A 94 9.80 6.82 -7.19
C ALA A 94 10.98 5.91 -6.81
N ASP A 95 11.89 5.62 -7.75
CA ASP A 95 13.32 5.63 -7.39
C ASP A 95 14.28 5.74 -8.60
N ASP A 96 14.19 6.82 -9.39
CA ASP A 96 15.29 7.21 -10.32
C ASP A 96 16.45 7.90 -9.55
N ARG A 97 16.52 7.75 -8.22
CA ARG A 97 17.61 8.35 -7.44
C ARG A 97 18.87 7.55 -7.74
N PRO A 98 19.99 8.23 -8.07
CA PRO A 98 21.20 7.53 -8.43
C PRO A 98 21.71 6.73 -7.23
N MET A 99 21.99 5.45 -7.45
CA MET A 99 22.64 4.61 -6.44
C MET A 99 24.02 5.18 -6.10
N LEU A 100 24.36 5.25 -4.80
CA LEU A 100 25.67 5.75 -4.38
C LEU A 100 26.75 4.69 -4.62
N TYR A 101 26.41 3.42 -4.40
CA TYR A 101 27.26 2.29 -4.73
C TYR A 101 26.64 1.53 -5.91
N ALA A 102 27.45 1.15 -6.90
CA ALA A 102 26.94 0.43 -8.08
C ALA A 102 26.58 -1.03 -7.76
N THR A 103 27.20 -1.60 -6.72
CA THR A 103 27.02 -3.00 -6.33
C THR A 103 26.94 -3.15 -4.82
N SER A 104 26.27 -4.21 -4.36
CA SER A 104 26.28 -4.60 -2.95
C SER A 104 27.68 -4.95 -2.43
N ALA A 105 28.61 -5.39 -3.29
CA ALA A 105 29.99 -5.66 -2.91
C ALA A 105 30.77 -4.37 -2.58
N ASP A 106 30.62 -3.33 -3.41
CA ASP A 106 31.24 -2.02 -3.18
C ASP A 106 30.65 -1.37 -1.92
N TRP A 107 29.33 -1.43 -1.77
CA TRP A 107 28.65 -0.94 -0.58
C TRP A 107 29.09 -1.68 0.69
N LEU A 108 29.14 -3.01 0.64
CA LEU A 108 29.51 -3.82 1.79
C LEU A 108 30.91 -3.46 2.29
N THR A 109 31.88 -3.32 1.38
CA THR A 109 33.28 -3.05 1.73
C THR A 109 33.54 -1.58 2.03
N GLY A 110 32.88 -0.65 1.33
CA GLY A 110 33.05 0.79 1.49
C GLY A 110 32.26 1.40 2.65
N TYR A 111 31.11 0.82 3.02
CA TYR A 111 30.21 1.37 4.03
C TYR A 111 30.00 0.43 5.22
N LEU A 112 29.47 -0.77 4.99
CA LEU A 112 28.95 -1.63 6.06
C LEU A 112 30.06 -2.26 6.93
N LEU A 113 31.04 -2.94 6.33
CA LEU A 113 32.09 -3.63 7.09
C LEU A 113 32.98 -2.69 7.91
N PRO A 114 33.33 -1.47 7.47
CA PRO A 114 34.06 -0.51 8.29
C PRO A 114 33.38 -0.20 9.63
N MET A 115 32.05 -0.13 9.65
CA MET A 115 31.26 0.13 10.86
C MET A 115 30.88 -1.13 11.64
N TRP A 116 30.79 -2.30 10.98
CA TRP A 116 30.28 -3.52 11.58
C TRP A 116 31.35 -4.39 12.24
N ARG A 117 31.87 -3.95 13.38
CA ARG A 117 32.93 -4.64 14.14
C ARG A 117 32.30 -5.55 15.21
N ARG A 118 32.66 -6.84 15.22
CA ARG A 118 32.10 -7.84 16.16
C ARG A 118 33.21 -8.65 16.84
N GLY A 119 32.88 -9.18 18.03
CA GLY A 119 33.79 -10.01 18.83
C GLY A 119 34.01 -11.41 18.26
N PRO A 120 34.82 -12.25 18.92
CA PRO A 120 35.29 -13.53 18.40
C PRO A 120 34.18 -14.57 18.14
N GLU A 121 33.02 -14.43 18.80
CA GLU A 121 31.87 -15.32 18.60
C GLU A 121 31.18 -15.09 17.24
N ALA A 122 31.38 -13.94 16.62
CA ALA A 122 30.78 -13.62 15.34
C ALA A 122 31.44 -14.41 14.20
N ARG A 123 30.61 -14.98 13.35
CA ARG A 123 31.04 -15.68 12.14
C ARG A 123 31.04 -14.73 10.95
N TRP A 124 32.04 -14.91 10.09
CA TRP A 124 32.13 -14.18 8.83
C TRP A 124 32.84 -15.06 7.80
N CYS A 125 32.42 -14.96 6.55
CA CYS A 125 33.11 -15.56 5.43
C CYS A 125 33.68 -14.47 4.52
N THR A 126 34.99 -14.50 4.27
CA THR A 126 35.63 -13.59 3.30
C THR A 126 35.14 -13.82 1.87
N LYS A 127 34.60 -15.02 1.60
CA LYS A 127 33.95 -15.41 0.33
C LYS A 127 32.42 -15.45 0.47
N TRP A 128 31.86 -14.42 1.12
CA TRP A 128 30.42 -14.37 1.45
C TRP A 128 29.50 -14.57 0.23
N TRP A 129 29.91 -14.13 -0.96
CA TRP A 129 29.13 -14.26 -2.20
C TRP A 129 28.92 -15.72 -2.65
N LEU A 130 29.72 -16.67 -2.13
CA LEU A 130 29.51 -18.09 -2.38
C LEU A 130 28.36 -18.67 -1.56
N HIS A 131 27.95 -17.99 -0.49
CA HIS A 131 26.81 -18.37 0.34
C HIS A 131 25.55 -17.72 -0.21
N ALA A 132 24.71 -18.46 -0.94
CA ALA A 132 23.49 -17.92 -1.56
C ALA A 132 22.57 -17.20 -0.55
N GLU A 133 22.43 -17.76 0.65
CA GLU A 133 21.67 -17.14 1.74
C GLU A 133 22.24 -15.78 2.15
N ALA A 134 23.58 -15.67 2.20
CA ALA A 134 24.26 -14.44 2.60
C ALA A 134 24.27 -13.40 1.48
N TYR A 135 24.49 -13.83 0.23
CA TYR A 135 24.39 -12.97 -0.93
C TYR A 135 23.04 -12.24 -0.96
N THR A 136 21.94 -12.98 -0.83
CA THR A 136 20.58 -12.39 -0.83
C THR A 136 20.37 -11.41 0.32
N ARG A 137 20.86 -11.71 1.53
CA ARG A 137 20.74 -10.80 2.69
C ARG A 137 21.53 -9.52 2.49
N ILE A 138 22.76 -9.62 2.00
CA ILE A 138 23.63 -8.47 1.74
C ILE A 138 23.06 -7.61 0.62
N GLU A 139 22.51 -8.22 -0.43
CA GLU A 139 21.82 -7.51 -1.50
C GLU A 139 20.58 -6.76 -0.96
N ALA A 140 19.77 -7.40 -0.14
CA ALA A 140 18.61 -6.75 0.49
C ALA A 140 19.02 -5.60 1.42
N LEU A 141 20.10 -5.77 2.19
CA LEU A 141 20.66 -4.73 3.05
C LEU A 141 21.11 -3.50 2.24
N TRP A 142 21.83 -3.72 1.14
CA TRP A 142 22.28 -2.66 0.26
C TRP A 142 21.10 -1.91 -0.38
N ARG A 143 20.14 -2.63 -0.98
CA ARG A 143 18.99 -2.00 -1.64
C ARG A 143 18.12 -1.19 -0.69
N THR A 144 17.86 -1.74 0.51
CA THR A 144 17.10 -1.01 1.54
C THR A 144 17.88 0.20 2.07
N TRP A 145 19.21 0.12 2.12
CA TRP A 145 20.06 1.26 2.48
C TRP A 145 20.02 2.36 1.41
N GLU A 146 20.12 2.01 0.12
CA GLU A 146 20.03 2.96 -0.99
C GLU A 146 18.68 3.68 -1.01
N ALA A 147 17.59 2.97 -0.74
CA ALA A 147 16.26 3.59 -0.63
C ALA A 147 16.17 4.52 0.59
N LEU A 148 16.56 4.04 1.77
CA LEU A 148 16.32 4.75 3.03
C LEU A 148 17.30 5.89 3.31
N ARG A 149 18.46 5.96 2.65
CA ARG A 149 19.40 7.09 2.84
C ARG A 149 18.84 8.44 2.35
N TYR A 150 17.76 8.42 1.57
CA TYR A 150 17.08 9.61 1.06
C TYR A 150 15.93 10.09 1.96
N GLU A 151 15.48 9.28 2.91
CA GLU A 151 14.27 9.52 3.74
C GLU A 151 14.52 10.46 4.94
N GLY A 152 15.47 11.39 4.80
CA GLY A 152 15.81 12.38 5.82
C GLY A 152 16.46 11.79 7.09
N PRO A 153 16.43 12.52 8.23
CA PRO A 153 17.19 12.16 9.43
C PRO A 153 16.86 10.80 10.04
N LEU A 154 15.64 10.31 9.84
CA LEU A 154 15.19 9.04 10.41
C LEU A 154 15.48 7.85 9.48
N GLY A 155 15.75 8.07 8.20
CA GLY A 155 15.92 6.99 7.22
C GLY A 155 16.98 5.97 7.61
N ILE A 156 18.17 6.44 7.98
CA ILE A 156 19.25 5.55 8.44
C ILE A 156 18.94 4.88 9.79
N ALA A 157 18.23 5.56 10.70
CA ALA A 157 17.82 4.96 11.96
C ALA A 157 16.82 3.80 11.74
N THR A 158 15.83 4.01 10.87
CA THR A 158 14.90 2.97 10.42
C THR A 158 15.65 1.84 9.75
N TRP A 159 16.58 2.14 8.85
CA TRP A 159 17.36 1.13 8.15
C TRP A 159 18.14 0.23 9.13
N LEU A 160 18.79 0.82 10.12
CA LEU A 160 19.54 0.09 11.15
C LEU A 160 18.62 -0.84 11.95
N LEU A 161 17.53 -0.29 12.51
CA LEU A 161 16.66 -1.02 13.43
C LEU A 161 15.82 -2.10 12.73
N THR A 162 15.36 -1.82 11.51
CA THR A 162 14.42 -2.69 10.80
C THR A 162 15.13 -3.74 9.94
N TYR A 163 16.29 -3.42 9.36
CA TYR A 163 16.95 -4.28 8.37
C TYR A 163 18.36 -4.66 8.78
N ALA A 164 19.22 -3.68 9.08
CA ALA A 164 20.65 -3.93 9.31
C ALA A 164 20.88 -4.85 10.51
N ASP A 165 20.36 -4.48 11.69
CA ASP A 165 20.60 -5.21 12.93
C ASP A 165 20.07 -6.66 12.86
N PRO A 166 18.81 -6.93 12.44
CA PRO A 166 18.30 -8.29 12.36
C PRO A 166 19.05 -9.17 11.36
N LEU A 167 19.31 -8.67 10.15
CA LEU A 167 19.95 -9.46 9.10
C LEU A 167 21.42 -9.72 9.41
N MET A 168 22.14 -8.72 9.91
CA MET A 168 23.54 -8.90 10.30
C MET A 168 23.69 -9.76 11.55
N HIS A 169 22.73 -9.72 12.48
CA HIS A 169 22.69 -10.66 13.60
C HIS A 169 22.61 -12.10 13.09
N GLN A 170 21.69 -12.38 12.16
CA GLN A 170 21.54 -13.71 11.58
C GLN A 170 22.79 -14.15 10.78
N LEU A 171 23.36 -13.27 9.96
CA LEU A 171 24.56 -13.56 9.16
C LEU A 171 25.75 -13.94 10.04
N THR A 172 25.94 -13.21 11.13
CA THR A 172 27.11 -13.34 12.00
C THR A 172 26.90 -14.29 13.17
N ALA A 173 25.71 -14.87 13.31
CA ALA A 173 25.41 -15.83 14.36
C ALA A 173 26.27 -17.11 14.25
N PRO A 174 26.65 -17.74 15.39
CA PRO A 174 27.33 -19.04 15.38
C PRO A 174 26.54 -20.16 14.69
N THR A 175 25.21 -20.00 14.58
CA THR A 175 24.28 -20.91 13.90
C THR A 175 23.86 -20.42 12.50
N GLY A 176 24.38 -19.28 12.06
CA GLY A 176 24.05 -18.65 10.80
C GLY A 176 24.70 -19.30 9.57
N PRO A 177 24.54 -18.69 8.38
CA PRO A 177 25.08 -19.23 7.13
C PRO A 177 26.61 -19.37 7.15
N PHE A 178 27.30 -18.50 7.89
CA PHE A 178 28.76 -18.55 8.03
C PHE A 178 29.25 -19.47 9.15
N ARG A 179 28.41 -20.34 9.72
CA ARG A 179 28.77 -21.17 10.89
C ARG A 179 30.00 -22.05 10.74
N LYS A 180 30.36 -22.44 9.51
CA LYS A 180 31.57 -23.22 9.19
C LYS A 180 32.70 -22.38 8.59
N CYS A 181 32.57 -21.05 8.61
CA CYS A 181 33.57 -20.13 8.10
C CYS A 181 34.26 -19.39 9.25
N HIS A 182 35.45 -18.89 9.01
CA HIS A 182 36.22 -18.16 10.01
C HIS A 182 36.67 -16.78 9.51
N PRO A 183 36.42 -15.69 10.26
CA PRO A 183 36.72 -14.31 9.84
C PRO A 183 38.20 -14.06 9.55
N ILE A 184 39.09 -14.56 10.41
CA ILE A 184 40.54 -14.25 10.36
C ILE A 184 41.33 -15.23 9.49
N THR A 185 41.13 -16.54 9.65
CA THR A 185 41.88 -17.55 8.88
C THR A 185 41.41 -17.65 7.43
N GLY A 186 40.21 -17.15 7.11
CA GLY A 186 39.63 -17.23 5.77
C GLY A 186 39.07 -18.62 5.41
N GLU A 187 38.91 -19.49 6.41
CA GLU A 187 38.25 -20.79 6.22
C GLU A 187 36.84 -20.59 5.66
N HIS A 188 36.52 -21.40 4.65
CA HIS A 188 35.25 -21.36 3.94
C HIS A 188 34.74 -22.79 3.74
N ASP A 189 33.56 -23.08 4.28
CA ASP A 189 32.78 -24.27 4.03
C ASP A 189 31.28 -23.91 4.09
N GLN A 190 30.47 -24.56 3.25
CA GLN A 190 29.03 -24.35 3.16
C GLN A 190 28.30 -25.66 3.46
N LEU A 191 27.18 -25.56 4.17
CA LEU A 191 26.29 -26.72 4.31
C LEU A 191 25.66 -27.07 2.95
N PRO A 192 25.43 -28.37 2.69
CA PRO A 192 24.65 -28.76 1.53
C PRO A 192 23.20 -28.24 1.67
N PRO A 193 22.50 -27.97 0.55
CA PRO A 193 21.10 -27.63 0.59
C PRO A 193 20.28 -28.77 1.21
N TRP A 194 19.10 -28.44 1.74
CA TRP A 194 18.18 -29.46 2.21
C TRP A 194 17.70 -30.34 1.04
N THR A 195 17.63 -31.63 1.31
CA THR A 195 17.02 -32.59 0.38
C THR A 195 15.51 -32.43 0.40
N VAL A 196 14.89 -32.48 -0.77
CA VAL A 196 13.43 -32.42 -0.91
C VAL A 196 12.98 -33.50 -1.88
N GLU A 197 11.87 -34.16 -1.57
CA GLU A 197 11.18 -35.04 -2.49
C GLU A 197 10.22 -34.17 -3.35
N PRO A 198 10.21 -34.32 -4.69
CA PRO A 198 9.30 -33.56 -5.52
C PRO A 198 7.85 -33.89 -5.15
N PRO A 199 6.95 -32.89 -5.10
CA PRO A 199 5.56 -33.17 -4.80
C PRO A 199 4.89 -33.93 -5.95
N PRO A 200 3.87 -34.77 -5.65
CA PRO A 200 3.06 -35.41 -6.67
C PRO A 200 2.44 -34.40 -7.65
N GLU A 201 2.28 -34.81 -8.92
CA GLU A 201 1.64 -34.00 -9.95
C GLU A 201 0.21 -33.60 -9.54
N GLY A 202 -0.16 -32.34 -9.78
CA GLY A 202 -1.52 -31.82 -9.58
C GLY A 202 -1.88 -31.36 -8.16
N ILE A 203 -0.95 -31.38 -7.20
CA ILE A 203 -1.20 -30.88 -5.83
C ILE A 203 -1.02 -29.35 -5.70
N PHE A 204 -0.22 -28.74 -6.58
CA PHE A 204 -0.01 -27.29 -6.62
C PHE A 204 -0.62 -26.71 -7.91
N THR A 205 -1.35 -25.61 -7.78
CA THR A 205 -1.97 -24.83 -8.87
C THR A 205 -1.18 -23.58 -9.17
#